data_AF-A0A846Z7I4-F1
#
_entry.id   AF-A0A846Z7I4-F1
#
_cell.length_a   1.000
_cell.length_b   1.000
_cell.length_c   1.000
_cell.angle_alpha   90.00
_cell.angle_beta   90.00
_cell.angle_gamma   90.00
#
_symmetry.space_group_name_H-M   'P 1'
#
loop_
_entity.id
_entity.type
_entity.pdbx_description
1 polymer ?
#
loop_
_entity_poly.entity_id
_entity_poly.type
_entity_poly.pdbx_seq_one_letter_code
_entity_poly.pdbx_strand_id
1 'polypeptide(L)'
;MRTGRQAGPPQGALRPDPGSLADVTRAALRLASGHGAGDRPPTVLVLSDGSSVLSRGDLGAGAVRPVLERKCEVIERATGMSAFPLAFARAEPAEFVRALELLRPNYDAILIADIAAPRCFELQRLLAAGAVDCPVLHDDQHGTAVMAAAVVLTAAARSGRGPADLCAVVVGAGAAGSCTARLLHHIGVGELRVVDSAGILRPGRAGLSAEKAELAALTNRRGLGGPLGAALRGADVCVALSGSPIDAADLAGMNARPIIIPLSYPDIEVRAEDAAALGAVYLPALEHGLSNNLATPGLLLAACRLGLRGLSTRDLRAAVDCLTALSDDPPDPSPVPRADAGLLARSIAGAVAGGRARERANADPAPSRKVRT
;
A
#
# COMPACT_ATOMS: atom_id res chain seq x y z
N MET A 1 -23.64 -14.15 -67.61
CA MET A 1 -22.38 -14.37 -66.86
C MET A 1 -22.42 -13.51 -65.59
N ARG A 2 -22.83 -14.09 -64.44
CA ARG A 2 -22.75 -13.42 -63.14
C ARG A 2 -21.50 -13.92 -62.43
N THR A 3 -20.62 -12.97 -62.12
CA THR A 3 -19.38 -13.16 -61.39
C THR A 3 -19.67 -13.64 -59.97
N GLY A 4 -19.24 -14.86 -59.64
CA GLY A 4 -19.28 -15.38 -58.27
C GLY A 4 -18.24 -14.65 -57.42
N ARG A 5 -18.67 -13.64 -56.66
CA ARG A 5 -17.91 -13.15 -55.51
C ARG A 5 -17.78 -14.32 -54.53
N GLN A 6 -16.58 -14.87 -54.37
CA GLN A 6 -16.27 -15.67 -53.19
C GLN A 6 -16.48 -14.76 -51.98
N ALA A 7 -17.50 -15.07 -51.18
CA ALA A 7 -17.66 -14.46 -49.88
C ALA A 7 -16.41 -14.82 -49.06
N GLY A 8 -15.66 -13.81 -48.63
CA GLY A 8 -14.63 -14.00 -47.61
C GLY A 8 -15.24 -14.64 -46.37
N PRO A 9 -14.44 -15.35 -45.55
CA PRO A 9 -14.96 -16.00 -44.35
C PRO A 9 -15.67 -14.96 -43.48
N PRO A 10 -16.79 -15.33 -42.83
CA PRO A 10 -17.54 -14.39 -42.00
C PRO A 10 -16.63 -13.81 -40.92
N GLN A 11 -16.68 -12.48 -40.74
CA GLN A 11 -16.08 -11.82 -39.59
C GLN A 11 -16.66 -12.45 -38.31
N GLY A 12 -15.78 -12.95 -37.43
CA GLY A 12 -16.18 -13.57 -36.16
C GLY A 12 -15.98 -15.09 -36.06
N ALA A 13 -15.40 -15.76 -37.05
CA ALA A 13 -15.01 -17.17 -36.88
C ALA A 13 -13.79 -17.27 -35.95
N LEU A 14 -13.95 -17.92 -34.79
CA LEU A 14 -12.88 -18.38 -33.88
C LEU A 14 -12.02 -19.47 -34.57
N ARG A 15 -11.33 -19.11 -35.65
CA ARG A 15 -10.34 -20.01 -36.27
C ARG A 15 -9.00 -19.79 -35.56
N PRO A 16 -8.36 -20.85 -35.05
CA PRO A 16 -7.04 -20.70 -34.47
C PRO A 16 -6.07 -20.24 -35.56
N ASP A 17 -5.36 -19.15 -35.28
CA ASP A 17 -4.26 -18.68 -36.12
C ASP A 17 -3.05 -19.62 -35.93
N PRO A 18 -2.57 -20.31 -36.99
CA PRO A 18 -1.42 -21.21 -36.88
C PRO A 18 -0.15 -20.51 -36.36
N GLY A 19 0.03 -19.21 -36.63
CA GLY A 19 1.15 -18.44 -36.08
C GLY A 19 1.06 -18.32 -34.55
N SER A 20 -0.15 -18.04 -34.04
CA SER A 20 -0.45 -17.98 -32.61
C SER A 20 -0.21 -19.32 -31.91
N LEU A 21 -0.59 -20.46 -32.51
CA LEU A 21 -0.36 -21.79 -31.93
C LEU A 21 1.13 -22.13 -31.80
N ALA A 22 1.95 -21.77 -32.79
CA ALA A 22 3.39 -21.98 -32.75
C ALA A 22 4.05 -21.14 -31.64
N ASP A 23 3.62 -19.88 -31.47
CA ASP A 23 4.14 -18.99 -30.42
C ASP A 23 3.72 -19.46 -29.02
N VAL A 24 2.46 -19.89 -28.83
CA VAL A 24 1.98 -20.50 -27.58
C VAL A 24 2.78 -21.77 -27.26
N THR A 25 3.02 -22.63 -28.24
CA THR A 25 3.83 -23.84 -28.06
C THR A 25 5.26 -23.50 -27.64
N ARG A 26 5.88 -22.49 -28.28
CA ARG A 26 7.23 -22.03 -27.93
C ARG A 26 7.28 -21.46 -26.50
N ALA A 27 6.28 -20.68 -26.11
CA ALA A 27 6.18 -20.13 -24.76
C ALA A 27 6.02 -21.25 -23.70
N ALA A 28 5.14 -22.22 -23.96
CA ALA A 28 4.92 -23.37 -23.08
C ALA A 28 6.20 -24.21 -22.91
N LEU A 29 6.92 -24.50 -24.01
CA LEU A 29 8.16 -25.26 -23.96
C LEU A 29 9.29 -24.52 -23.22
N ARG A 30 9.38 -23.19 -23.34
CA ARG A 30 10.33 -22.38 -22.57
C ARG A 30 10.07 -22.49 -21.06
N LEU A 31 8.81 -22.30 -20.65
CA LEU A 31 8.39 -22.43 -19.26
C LEU A 31 8.66 -23.84 -18.72
N ALA A 32 8.32 -24.88 -19.49
CA ALA A 32 8.59 -26.28 -19.12
C ALA A 32 10.10 -26.57 -18.96
N SER A 33 10.95 -25.85 -19.69
CA SER A 33 12.42 -25.96 -19.62
C SER A 33 13.03 -25.11 -18.51
N GLY A 34 12.24 -24.61 -17.56
CA GLY A 34 12.70 -23.79 -16.44
C GLY A 34 13.19 -22.40 -16.82
N HIS A 35 13.02 -21.97 -18.08
CA HIS A 35 13.30 -20.61 -18.47
C HIS A 35 12.12 -19.74 -18.02
N GLY A 36 12.41 -18.57 -17.45
CA GLY A 36 11.37 -17.61 -17.05
C GLY A 36 10.44 -17.24 -18.20
N ALA A 37 9.30 -16.63 -17.90
CA ALA A 37 8.23 -16.32 -18.86
C ALA A 37 8.61 -15.37 -20.04
N GLY A 38 9.89 -15.01 -20.18
CA GLY A 38 10.40 -14.11 -21.21
C GLY A 38 9.84 -12.69 -21.03
N ASP A 39 9.45 -12.07 -22.14
CA ASP A 39 8.89 -10.70 -22.17
C ASP A 39 7.42 -10.62 -21.74
N ARG A 40 6.82 -11.72 -21.23
CA ARG A 40 5.42 -11.69 -20.79
C ARG A 40 5.29 -10.80 -19.55
N PRO A 41 4.26 -9.93 -19.49
CA PRO A 41 3.99 -9.16 -18.29
C PRO A 41 3.73 -10.09 -17.08
N PRO A 42 4.28 -9.77 -15.89
CA PRO A 42 3.95 -10.48 -14.66
C PRO A 42 2.45 -10.54 -14.43
N THR A 43 1.97 -11.64 -13.85
CA THR A 43 0.57 -11.80 -13.45
C THR A 43 0.40 -11.65 -11.94
N VAL A 44 -0.56 -10.83 -11.52
CA VAL A 44 -0.82 -10.51 -10.12
C VAL A 44 -2.09 -11.23 -9.67
N LEU A 45 -1.98 -12.00 -8.61
CA LEU A 45 -3.12 -12.53 -7.86
C LEU A 45 -3.59 -11.49 -6.85
N VAL A 46 -4.78 -10.92 -7.03
CA VAL A 46 -5.39 -9.98 -6.06
C VAL A 46 -6.30 -10.76 -5.13
N LEU A 47 -5.96 -10.80 -3.85
CA LEU A 47 -6.39 -11.82 -2.91
C LEU A 47 -7.13 -11.24 -1.70
N SER A 48 -8.33 -11.74 -1.39
CA SER A 48 -9.10 -11.29 -0.23
C SER A 48 -10.11 -12.32 0.28
N ASP A 49 -10.39 -12.30 1.59
CA ASP A 49 -11.51 -13.01 2.21
C ASP A 49 -12.73 -12.13 2.48
N GLY A 50 -12.65 -10.84 2.13
CA GLY A 50 -13.74 -9.86 2.31
C GLY A 50 -14.04 -9.54 3.77
N SER A 51 -13.10 -9.78 4.69
CA SER A 51 -13.29 -9.53 6.12
C SER A 51 -13.18 -8.07 6.54
N SER A 52 -12.64 -7.20 5.67
CA SER A 52 -12.47 -5.77 5.95
C SER A 52 -12.66 -4.94 4.68
N VAL A 53 -13.86 -4.98 4.11
CA VAL A 53 -14.19 -4.29 2.86
C VAL A 53 -14.51 -2.82 3.13
N LEU A 54 -13.63 -1.92 2.68
CA LEU A 54 -13.79 -0.46 2.86
C LEU A 54 -14.03 -0.10 4.35
N SER A 55 -14.83 0.94 4.65
CA SER A 55 -15.32 1.21 6.02
C SER A 55 -16.53 0.37 6.43
N ARG A 56 -16.92 -0.66 5.65
CA ARG A 56 -18.12 -1.48 5.92
C ARG A 56 -17.85 -2.73 6.75
N GLY A 57 -16.58 -3.08 6.94
CA GLY A 57 -16.18 -4.26 7.70
C GLY A 57 -16.40 -5.55 6.92
N ASP A 58 -16.90 -6.58 7.60
CA ASP A 58 -17.01 -7.93 7.06
C ASP A 58 -18.23 -8.08 6.13
N LEU A 59 -17.97 -8.21 4.82
CA LEU A 59 -18.99 -8.50 3.81
C LEU A 59 -18.84 -9.92 3.23
N GLY A 60 -17.75 -10.60 3.56
CA GLY A 60 -17.41 -11.93 3.08
C GLY A 60 -16.87 -11.99 1.65
N ALA A 61 -16.29 -13.14 1.32
CA ALA A 61 -15.56 -13.37 0.07
C ALA A 61 -16.38 -13.12 -1.20
N GLY A 62 -17.66 -13.51 -1.23
CA GLY A 62 -18.50 -13.29 -2.41
C GLY A 62 -18.67 -11.80 -2.72
N ALA A 63 -18.88 -10.98 -1.70
CA ALA A 63 -19.21 -9.57 -1.83
C ALA A 63 -17.99 -8.67 -2.12
N VAL A 64 -16.76 -9.12 -1.81
CA VAL A 64 -15.54 -8.33 -2.08
C VAL A 64 -15.13 -8.33 -3.55
N ARG A 65 -15.67 -9.25 -4.37
CA ARG A 65 -15.26 -9.41 -5.77
C ARG A 65 -15.24 -8.12 -6.60
N PRO A 66 -16.27 -7.24 -6.58
CA PRO A 66 -16.23 -6.00 -7.35
C PRO A 66 -15.08 -5.06 -6.93
N VAL A 67 -14.70 -5.09 -5.65
CA VAL A 67 -13.55 -4.33 -5.13
C VAL A 67 -12.25 -4.89 -5.68
N LEU A 68 -12.10 -6.21 -5.72
CA LEU A 68 -10.91 -6.87 -6.28
C LEU A 68 -10.81 -6.67 -7.80
N GLU A 69 -11.92 -6.79 -8.53
CA GLU A 69 -11.99 -6.56 -9.98
C GLU A 69 -11.53 -5.13 -10.32
N ARG A 70 -12.01 -4.14 -9.55
CA ARG A 70 -11.57 -2.74 -9.70
C ARG A 70 -10.07 -2.58 -9.42
N LYS A 71 -9.51 -3.26 -8.41
CA LYS A 71 -8.06 -3.24 -8.13
C LYS A 71 -7.27 -3.85 -9.28
N CYS A 72 -7.72 -4.96 -9.85
CA CYS A 72 -7.10 -5.57 -11.03
C CYS A 72 -7.01 -4.57 -12.19
N GLU A 73 -8.12 -3.88 -12.53
CA GLU A 73 -8.12 -2.86 -13.58
C GLU A 73 -7.11 -1.74 -13.33
N VAL A 74 -6.98 -1.28 -12.08
CA VAL A 74 -6.02 -0.23 -11.71
C VAL A 74 -4.59 -0.71 -11.94
N ILE A 75 -4.27 -1.94 -11.51
CA ILE A 75 -2.95 -2.55 -11.69
C ILE A 75 -2.62 -2.67 -13.18
N GLU A 76 -3.56 -3.19 -13.97
CA GLU A 76 -3.39 -3.37 -15.42
C GLU A 76 -3.12 -2.05 -16.12
N ARG A 77 -3.94 -1.03 -15.85
CA ARG A 77 -3.78 0.31 -16.46
C ARG A 77 -2.48 1.00 -16.04
N ALA A 78 -2.11 0.89 -14.76
CA ALA A 78 -0.96 1.61 -14.22
C ALA A 78 0.38 0.92 -14.52
N THR A 79 0.40 -0.38 -14.77
CA THR A 79 1.67 -1.14 -14.84
C THR A 79 1.87 -1.93 -16.13
N GLY A 80 0.79 -2.24 -16.85
CA GLY A 80 0.80 -3.20 -17.95
C GLY A 80 0.96 -4.66 -17.49
N MET A 81 1.00 -4.94 -16.18
CA MET A 81 0.92 -6.31 -15.64
C MET A 81 -0.50 -6.84 -15.79
N SER A 82 -0.66 -8.15 -15.93
CA SER A 82 -1.99 -8.78 -15.86
C SER A 82 -2.41 -8.95 -14.40
N ALA A 83 -3.70 -8.83 -14.07
CA ALA A 83 -4.17 -9.07 -12.71
C ALA A 83 -5.50 -9.83 -12.71
N PHE A 84 -5.70 -10.73 -11.74
CA PHE A 84 -6.98 -11.41 -11.58
C PHE A 84 -7.37 -11.57 -10.10
N PRO A 85 -8.67 -11.50 -9.78
CA PRO A 85 -9.15 -11.58 -8.41
C PRO A 85 -9.28 -13.03 -7.95
N LEU A 86 -8.92 -13.28 -6.69
CA LEU A 86 -9.25 -14.50 -5.95
C LEU A 86 -9.87 -14.11 -4.62
N ALA A 87 -11.19 -14.15 -4.59
CA ALA A 87 -11.94 -14.12 -3.35
C ALA A 87 -12.01 -15.53 -2.76
N PHE A 88 -11.62 -15.70 -1.50
CA PHE A 88 -11.59 -17.00 -0.86
C PHE A 88 -12.41 -17.01 0.43
N ALA A 89 -13.19 -18.07 0.64
CA ALA A 89 -13.86 -18.26 1.92
C ALA A 89 -12.81 -18.42 3.03
N ARG A 90 -13.12 -17.93 4.24
CA ARG A 90 -12.20 -18.06 5.37
C ARG A 90 -11.97 -19.55 5.67
N ALA A 91 -10.75 -19.99 5.36
CA ALA A 91 -10.24 -21.31 5.63
C ALA A 91 -9.18 -21.24 6.74
N GLU A 92 -8.77 -22.40 7.25
CA GLU A 92 -7.59 -22.47 8.12
C GLU A 92 -6.34 -22.01 7.35
N PRO A 93 -5.39 -21.28 7.98
CA PRO A 93 -4.25 -20.71 7.27
C PRO A 93 -3.44 -21.73 6.47
N ALA A 94 -3.33 -22.98 6.94
CA ALA A 94 -2.64 -24.07 6.26
C ALA A 94 -3.35 -24.50 4.96
N GLU A 95 -4.67 -24.63 4.96
CA GLU A 95 -5.46 -24.98 3.77
C GLU A 95 -5.34 -23.89 2.72
N PHE A 96 -5.32 -22.63 3.17
CA PHE A 96 -5.18 -21.50 2.30
C PHE A 96 -3.81 -21.43 1.63
N VAL A 97 -2.73 -21.60 2.40
CA VAL A 97 -1.37 -21.72 1.87
C VAL A 97 -1.30 -22.83 0.83
N ARG A 98 -1.88 -24.00 1.15
CA ARG A 98 -1.91 -25.13 0.22
C ARG A 98 -2.63 -24.80 -1.09
N ALA A 99 -3.74 -24.07 -1.04
CA ALA A 99 -4.44 -23.63 -2.25
C ALA A 99 -3.55 -22.72 -3.12
N LEU A 100 -2.82 -21.79 -2.49
CA LEU A 100 -1.90 -20.91 -3.21
C LEU A 100 -0.72 -21.66 -3.81
N GLU A 101 -0.17 -22.66 -3.12
CA GLU A 101 0.87 -23.55 -3.68
C GLU A 101 0.37 -24.26 -4.94
N LEU A 102 -0.84 -24.81 -4.91
CA LEU A 102 -1.44 -25.49 -6.08
C LEU A 102 -1.68 -24.52 -7.25
N LEU A 103 -2.02 -23.28 -6.94
CA LEU A 103 -2.24 -22.23 -7.95
C LEU A 103 -0.95 -21.56 -8.43
N ARG A 104 0.22 -21.90 -7.86
CA ARG A 104 1.49 -21.19 -8.12
C ARG A 104 1.81 -20.93 -9.59
N PRO A 105 1.56 -21.84 -10.56
CA PRO A 105 1.85 -21.56 -11.98
C PRO A 105 1.08 -20.39 -12.60
N ASN A 106 0.02 -19.89 -11.94
CA ASN A 106 -0.90 -18.90 -12.50
C ASN A 106 -0.55 -17.45 -12.15
N TYR A 107 0.37 -17.22 -11.22
CA TYR A 107 0.71 -15.87 -10.75
C TYR A 107 2.20 -15.69 -10.57
N ASP A 108 2.68 -14.45 -10.67
CA ASP A 108 4.06 -14.03 -10.47
C ASP A 108 4.21 -13.18 -9.22
N ALA A 109 3.11 -12.62 -8.68
CA ALA A 109 3.05 -11.88 -7.42
C ALA A 109 1.66 -11.98 -6.78
N ILE A 110 1.60 -11.73 -5.47
CA ILE A 110 0.37 -11.68 -4.70
C ILE A 110 0.18 -10.28 -4.11
N LEU A 111 -1.03 -9.74 -4.28
CA LEU A 111 -1.50 -8.54 -3.61
C LEU A 111 -2.66 -8.89 -2.68
N ILE A 112 -2.42 -8.85 -1.38
CA ILE A 112 -3.44 -9.00 -0.34
C ILE A 112 -4.24 -7.69 -0.23
N ALA A 113 -5.57 -7.79 -0.15
CA ALA A 113 -6.46 -6.66 0.05
C ALA A 113 -7.66 -7.02 0.93
N ASP A 114 -8.18 -6.04 1.68
CA ASP A 114 -9.46 -6.13 2.41
C ASP A 114 -9.55 -7.32 3.39
N ILE A 115 -8.44 -7.67 4.03
CA ILE A 115 -8.36 -8.69 5.10
C ILE A 115 -8.15 -8.01 6.46
N ALA A 116 -9.02 -8.31 7.41
CA ALA A 116 -9.01 -7.73 8.75
C ALA A 116 -7.75 -8.13 9.55
N ALA A 117 -7.27 -7.20 10.37
CA ALA A 117 -6.30 -7.50 11.41
C ALA A 117 -6.96 -8.32 12.55
N PRO A 118 -6.24 -9.24 13.21
CA PRO A 118 -4.82 -9.56 13.03
C PRO A 118 -4.53 -10.60 11.94
N ARG A 119 -5.56 -11.23 11.35
CA ARG A 119 -5.43 -12.33 10.39
C ARG A 119 -4.57 -11.98 9.18
N CYS A 120 -4.66 -10.74 8.69
CA CYS A 120 -3.82 -10.28 7.58
C CYS A 120 -2.30 -10.34 7.89
N PHE A 121 -1.89 -10.10 9.14
CA PHE A 121 -0.49 -10.18 9.57
C PHE A 121 0.01 -11.63 9.63
N GLU A 122 -0.82 -12.52 10.17
CA GLU A 122 -0.53 -13.95 10.19
C GLU A 122 -0.38 -14.49 8.77
N LEU A 123 -1.31 -14.12 7.88
CA LEU A 123 -1.26 -14.56 6.50
C LEU A 123 -0.01 -14.05 5.77
N GLN A 124 0.31 -12.76 5.93
CA GLN A 124 1.52 -12.19 5.35
C GLN A 124 2.79 -12.89 5.85
N ARG A 125 2.87 -13.22 7.15
CA ARG A 125 3.99 -13.97 7.72
C ARG A 125 4.11 -15.36 7.10
N LEU A 126 3.02 -16.10 6.97
CA LEU A 126 3.02 -17.45 6.38
C LEU A 126 3.47 -17.40 4.92
N LEU A 127 2.95 -16.45 4.14
CA LEU A 127 3.32 -16.28 2.74
C LEU A 127 4.78 -15.85 2.57
N ALA A 128 5.27 -14.94 3.43
CA ALA A 128 6.65 -14.48 3.40
C ALA A 128 7.66 -15.52 3.90
N ALA A 129 7.26 -16.47 4.76
CA ALA A 129 8.14 -17.51 5.31
C ALA A 129 8.51 -18.61 4.31
N GLY A 130 8.07 -18.52 3.05
CA GLY A 130 8.44 -19.44 1.98
C GLY A 130 7.31 -20.34 1.49
N ALA A 131 6.08 -20.13 1.95
CA ALA A 131 4.90 -20.82 1.40
C ALA A 131 4.72 -20.58 -0.10
N VAL A 132 5.15 -19.42 -0.62
CA VAL A 132 5.10 -19.09 -2.04
C VAL A 132 6.37 -18.37 -2.49
N ASP A 133 7.01 -18.90 -3.53
CA ASP A 133 8.18 -18.30 -4.17
C ASP A 133 7.75 -17.12 -5.07
N CYS A 134 7.22 -16.03 -4.50
CA CYS A 134 6.90 -14.81 -5.25
C CYS A 134 6.89 -13.55 -4.35
N PRO A 135 6.84 -12.33 -4.91
CA PRO A 135 6.52 -11.12 -4.16
C PRO A 135 5.14 -11.21 -3.51
N VAL A 136 5.05 -10.77 -2.26
CA VAL A 136 3.78 -10.66 -1.52
C VAL A 136 3.68 -9.25 -0.94
N LEU A 137 2.66 -8.51 -1.36
CA LEU A 137 2.36 -7.17 -0.87
C LEU A 137 0.98 -7.15 -0.24
N HIS A 138 0.75 -6.21 0.66
CA HIS A 138 -0.56 -5.93 1.21
C HIS A 138 -0.94 -4.49 0.87
N ASP A 139 -2.02 -4.32 0.12
CA ASP A 139 -2.47 -3.04 -0.41
C ASP A 139 -2.81 -2.06 0.69
N ASP A 140 -3.64 -2.50 1.65
CA ASP A 140 -4.07 -1.65 2.78
C ASP A 140 -2.93 -1.28 3.73
N GLN A 141 -1.85 -2.05 3.78
CA GLN A 141 -0.67 -1.71 4.57
C GLN A 141 0.26 -0.79 3.80
N HIS A 142 0.89 -1.29 2.75
CA HIS A 142 2.02 -0.62 2.11
C HIS A 142 1.57 0.59 1.30
N GLY A 143 0.50 0.45 0.51
CA GLY A 143 0.00 1.53 -0.34
C GLY A 143 -0.53 2.70 0.48
N THR A 144 -1.33 2.40 1.50
CA THR A 144 -1.86 3.40 2.43
C THR A 144 -0.76 4.09 3.23
N ALA A 145 0.21 3.33 3.75
CA ALA A 145 1.31 3.91 4.52
C ALA A 145 2.17 4.87 3.69
N VAL A 146 2.52 4.48 2.46
CA VAL A 146 3.32 5.33 1.56
C VAL A 146 2.56 6.59 1.18
N MET A 147 1.28 6.47 0.81
CA MET A 147 0.45 7.62 0.50
C MET A 147 0.29 8.55 1.71
N ALA A 148 -0.10 8.02 2.88
CA ALA A 148 -0.33 8.82 4.07
C ALA A 148 0.94 9.53 4.56
N ALA A 149 2.08 8.83 4.54
CA ALA A 149 3.37 9.43 4.91
C ALA A 149 3.79 10.54 3.94
N ALA A 150 3.59 10.34 2.63
CA ALA A 150 3.87 11.38 1.63
C ALA A 150 3.00 12.62 1.86
N VAL A 151 1.69 12.45 2.12
CA VAL A 151 0.76 13.55 2.43
C VAL A 151 1.20 14.31 3.69
N VAL A 152 1.57 13.60 4.76
CA VAL A 152 2.07 14.21 6.00
C VAL A 152 3.31 15.05 5.74
N LEU A 153 4.28 14.52 4.99
CA LEU A 153 5.51 15.24 4.67
C LEU A 153 5.26 16.46 3.79
N THR A 154 4.45 16.33 2.74
CA THR A 154 4.09 17.44 1.86
C THR A 154 3.38 18.55 2.64
N ALA A 155 2.39 18.20 3.47
CA ALA A 155 1.65 19.17 4.27
C ALA A 155 2.52 19.86 5.34
N ALA A 156 3.42 19.11 5.98
CA ALA A 156 4.37 19.65 6.95
C ALA A 156 5.36 20.61 6.28
N ALA A 157 5.94 20.23 5.14
CA ALA A 157 6.86 21.06 4.37
C ALA A 157 6.19 22.38 3.92
N ARG A 158 4.96 22.32 3.41
CA ARG A 158 4.16 23.51 3.04
C ARG A 158 3.83 24.40 4.24
N SER A 159 3.83 23.84 5.45
CA SER A 159 3.68 24.57 6.71
C SER A 159 5.00 25.07 7.28
N GLY A 160 6.14 24.84 6.61
CA GLY A 160 7.47 25.19 7.10
C GLY A 160 7.99 24.33 8.25
N ARG A 161 7.43 23.12 8.45
CA ARG A 161 7.80 22.19 9.54
C ARG A 161 8.54 20.97 9.01
N GLY A 162 9.59 20.54 9.72
CA GLY A 162 10.26 19.26 9.45
C GLY A 162 9.59 18.10 10.19
N PRO A 163 9.79 16.83 9.77
CA PRO A 163 9.20 15.67 10.44
C PRO A 163 9.60 15.56 11.91
N ALA A 164 10.85 15.91 12.26
CA ALA A 164 11.37 15.86 13.63
C ALA A 164 10.65 16.81 14.58
N ASP A 165 9.98 17.86 14.06
CA ASP A 165 9.25 18.85 14.86
C ASP A 165 7.80 18.45 15.09
N LEU A 166 7.30 17.39 14.44
CA LEU A 166 5.89 17.00 14.49
C LEU A 166 5.59 16.08 15.67
N CYS A 167 4.46 16.36 16.33
CA CYS A 167 3.72 15.38 17.12
C CYS A 167 2.56 14.80 16.28
N ALA A 168 2.71 13.57 15.79
CA ALA A 168 1.70 12.89 14.98
C ALA A 168 0.92 11.84 15.77
N VAL A 169 -0.37 11.74 15.49
CA VAL A 169 -1.27 10.71 16.04
C VAL A 169 -1.86 9.91 14.89
N VAL A 170 -1.68 8.59 14.91
CA VAL A 170 -2.35 7.65 14.01
C VAL A 170 -3.53 7.04 14.77
N VAL A 171 -4.74 7.31 14.30
CA VAL A 171 -5.99 6.80 14.88
C VAL A 171 -6.41 5.54 14.13
N GLY A 172 -6.28 4.39 14.78
CA GLY A 172 -6.45 3.07 14.18
C GLY A 172 -5.13 2.29 14.22
N ALA A 173 -5.16 1.11 14.83
CA ALA A 173 -4.02 0.18 14.91
C ALA A 173 -4.28 -1.12 14.12
N GLY A 174 -5.02 -1.02 13.02
CA GLY A 174 -5.21 -2.09 12.05
C GLY A 174 -4.03 -2.19 11.08
N ALA A 175 -4.22 -2.88 9.95
CA ALA A 175 -3.21 -3.08 8.91
C ALA A 175 -2.59 -1.75 8.44
N ALA A 176 -3.43 -0.83 7.96
CA ALA A 176 -3.02 0.48 7.47
C ALA A 176 -2.31 1.31 8.55
N GLY A 177 -2.99 1.55 9.68
CA GLY A 177 -2.46 2.39 10.74
C GLY A 177 -1.14 1.89 11.32
N SER A 178 -0.99 0.57 11.47
CA SER A 178 0.25 -0.04 11.95
C SER A 178 1.43 0.21 11.00
N CYS A 179 1.22 0.00 9.69
CA CYS A 179 2.26 0.23 8.69
C CYS A 179 2.60 1.73 8.57
N THR A 180 1.58 2.60 8.59
CA THR A 180 1.76 4.06 8.59
C THR A 180 2.59 4.53 9.78
N ALA A 181 2.28 4.05 10.99
CA ALA A 181 3.04 4.45 12.18
C ALA A 181 4.52 4.01 12.09
N ARG A 182 4.80 2.79 11.64
CA ARG A 182 6.18 2.31 11.44
C ARG A 182 6.93 3.15 10.43
N LEU A 183 6.28 3.51 9.33
CA LEU A 183 6.89 4.31 8.29
C LEU A 183 7.16 5.75 8.76
N LEU A 184 6.21 6.39 9.45
CA LEU A 184 6.39 7.71 10.07
C LEU A 184 7.50 7.71 11.12
N HIS A 185 7.58 6.67 11.95
CA HIS A 185 8.68 6.49 12.89
C HIS A 185 10.03 6.39 12.16
N HIS A 186 10.11 5.58 11.10
CA HIS A 186 11.33 5.43 10.29
C HIS A 186 11.71 6.73 9.55
N ILE A 187 10.73 7.53 9.17
CA ILE A 187 10.95 8.84 8.54
C ILE A 187 11.59 9.84 9.52
N GLY A 188 11.42 9.63 10.83
CA GLY A 188 11.97 10.49 11.87
C GLY A 188 10.96 11.48 12.44
N VAL A 189 9.67 11.13 12.47
CA VAL A 189 8.67 11.95 13.18
C VAL A 189 9.04 12.07 14.67
N GLY A 190 9.02 13.31 15.18
CA GLY A 190 9.53 13.66 16.51
C GLY A 190 8.84 12.92 17.66
N GLU A 191 7.52 13.06 17.75
CA GLU A 191 6.66 12.29 18.66
C GLU A 191 5.56 11.62 17.84
N LEU A 192 5.41 10.31 17.99
CA LEU A 192 4.38 9.53 17.31
C LEU A 192 3.54 8.81 18.34
N ARG A 193 2.21 8.88 18.23
CA ARG A 193 1.26 8.18 19.09
C ARG A 193 0.33 7.35 18.23
N VAL A 194 -0.04 6.17 18.71
CA VAL A 194 -1.01 5.29 18.04
C VAL A 194 -2.16 5.04 18.99
N VAL A 195 -3.39 5.13 18.48
CA VAL A 195 -4.61 4.90 19.25
C VAL A 195 -5.39 3.76 18.60
N ASP A 196 -5.91 2.84 19.41
CA ASP A 196 -6.92 1.88 18.97
C ASP A 196 -8.23 2.06 19.75
N SER A 197 -9.18 1.13 19.57
CA SER A 197 -10.48 1.20 20.23
C SER A 197 -10.42 1.21 21.77
N ALA A 198 -9.31 0.82 22.39
CA ALA A 198 -9.10 0.85 23.83
C ALA A 198 -8.18 2.01 24.29
N GLY A 199 -7.88 2.97 23.42
CA GLY A 199 -7.10 4.16 23.72
C GLY A 199 -5.63 4.07 23.26
N ILE A 200 -4.77 4.90 23.86
CA ILE A 200 -3.37 5.05 23.46
C ILE A 200 -2.60 3.73 23.65
N LEU A 201 -1.85 3.32 22.63
CA LEU A 201 -0.91 2.20 22.74
C LEU A 201 0.26 2.60 23.65
N ARG A 202 0.54 1.76 24.65
CA ARG A 202 1.70 1.91 25.55
C ARG A 202 2.19 0.55 26.04
N PRO A 203 3.48 0.40 26.35
CA PRO A 203 4.00 -0.84 26.91
C PRO A 203 3.24 -1.26 28.17
N GLY A 204 2.97 -2.55 28.33
CA GLY A 204 2.24 -3.10 29.47
C GLY A 204 0.72 -2.88 29.47
N ARG A 205 0.14 -2.25 28.44
CA ARG A 205 -1.32 -2.22 28.28
C ARG A 205 -1.84 -3.63 27.99
N ALA A 206 -2.89 -4.06 28.68
CA ALA A 206 -3.54 -5.35 28.41
C ALA A 206 -4.18 -5.38 27.02
N GLY A 207 -4.36 -6.59 26.45
CA GLY A 207 -5.09 -6.79 25.19
C GLY A 207 -4.34 -6.35 23.92
N LEU A 208 -3.01 -6.21 23.98
CA LEU A 208 -2.18 -5.95 22.80
C LEU A 208 -1.91 -7.24 22.04
N SER A 209 -2.12 -7.24 20.72
CA SER A 209 -1.52 -8.25 19.85
C SER A 209 0.00 -8.06 19.80
N ALA A 210 0.73 -9.02 19.22
CA ALA A 210 2.18 -8.90 19.03
C ALA A 210 2.54 -7.63 18.23
N GLU A 211 1.79 -7.35 17.17
CA GLU A 211 1.99 -6.18 16.30
C GLU A 211 1.73 -4.87 17.06
N LYS A 212 0.67 -4.81 17.88
CA LYS A 212 0.37 -3.63 18.69
C LYS A 212 1.37 -3.44 19.83
N ALA A 213 1.89 -4.53 20.41
CA ALA A 213 2.91 -4.46 21.45
C ALA A 213 4.22 -3.89 20.91
N GLU A 214 4.62 -4.28 19.70
CA GLU A 214 5.78 -3.71 19.03
C GLU A 214 5.60 -2.22 18.74
N LEU A 215 4.43 -1.81 18.23
CA LEU A 215 4.11 -0.39 18.03
C LEU A 215 4.14 0.39 19.34
N ALA A 216 3.63 -0.19 20.42
CA ALA A 216 3.64 0.44 21.73
C ALA A 216 5.06 0.66 22.27
N ALA A 217 6.03 -0.18 21.88
CA ALA A 217 7.44 -0.01 22.22
C ALA A 217 8.16 1.01 21.33
N LEU A 218 7.71 1.19 20.08
CA LEU A 218 8.30 2.11 19.10
C LEU A 218 7.77 3.54 19.19
N THR A 219 6.55 3.71 19.69
CA THR A 219 5.79 4.97 19.72
C THR A 219 5.55 5.43 21.15
N ASN A 220 4.94 6.61 21.32
CA ASN A 220 4.51 7.15 22.60
C ASN A 220 5.68 7.26 23.60
N ARG A 221 6.74 7.99 23.23
CA ARG A 221 7.97 8.12 24.04
C ARG A 221 7.70 8.73 25.42
N ARG A 222 6.61 9.49 25.54
CA ARG A 222 6.14 10.11 26.78
C ARG A 222 5.36 9.17 27.70
N GLY A 223 5.09 7.93 27.28
CA GLY A 223 4.38 6.94 28.09
C GLY A 223 2.93 7.33 28.41
N LEU A 224 2.29 8.11 27.54
CA LEU A 224 0.92 8.58 27.75
C LEU A 224 -0.07 7.42 27.77
N GLY A 225 -1.16 7.59 28.52
CA GLY A 225 -2.31 6.70 28.47
C GLY A 225 -3.61 7.48 28.46
N GLY A 226 -4.70 6.75 28.24
CA GLY A 226 -6.05 7.31 28.22
C GLY A 226 -6.69 7.28 26.82
N PRO A 227 -7.78 8.04 26.64
CA PRO A 227 -8.60 8.02 25.43
C PRO A 227 -7.96 8.82 24.27
N LEU A 228 -8.64 8.84 23.12
CA LEU A 228 -8.20 9.53 21.90
C LEU A 228 -7.85 11.00 22.14
N GLY A 229 -8.71 11.78 22.81
CA GLY A 229 -8.41 13.18 23.13
C GLY A 229 -7.13 13.37 23.94
N ALA A 230 -6.73 12.39 24.76
CA ALA A 230 -5.44 12.45 25.45
C ALA A 230 -4.25 12.27 24.50
N ALA A 231 -4.42 11.49 23.44
CA ALA A 231 -3.42 11.32 22.39
C ALA A 231 -3.28 12.58 21.53
N LEU A 232 -4.41 13.25 21.23
CA LEU A 232 -4.46 14.42 20.35
C LEU A 232 -4.04 15.72 21.04
N ARG A 233 -4.00 15.76 22.39
CA ARG A 233 -3.49 16.92 23.12
C ARG A 233 -2.07 17.29 22.71
N GLY A 234 -1.92 18.52 22.20
CA GLY A 234 -0.66 19.07 21.70
C GLY A 234 -0.13 18.39 20.43
N ALA A 235 -1.00 17.71 19.66
CA ALA A 235 -0.62 17.08 18.40
C ALA A 235 -0.69 18.08 17.24
N ASP A 236 0.22 17.92 16.28
CA ASP A 236 0.31 18.68 15.05
C ASP A 236 -0.38 17.97 13.89
N VAL A 237 -0.45 16.64 13.94
CA VAL A 237 -0.97 15.79 12.86
C VAL A 237 -1.92 14.74 13.42
N CYS A 238 -3.08 14.58 12.80
CA CYS A 238 -4.01 13.47 13.01
C CYS A 238 -4.20 12.71 11.68
N VAL A 239 -3.75 11.46 11.62
CA VAL A 239 -4.02 10.53 10.52
C VAL A 239 -5.10 9.55 10.98
N ALA A 240 -6.33 9.70 10.48
CA ALA A 240 -7.44 8.83 10.86
C ALA A 240 -7.63 7.70 9.86
N LEU A 241 -7.55 6.47 10.38
CA LEU A 241 -7.55 5.18 9.66
C LEU A 241 -8.40 4.15 10.43
N SER A 242 -9.39 4.63 11.19
CA SER A 242 -10.16 3.79 12.12
C SER A 242 -11.56 3.45 11.62
N GLY A 243 -12.08 4.23 10.66
CA GLY A 243 -13.48 4.16 10.24
C GLY A 243 -14.48 4.58 11.32
N SER A 244 -14.01 5.04 12.47
CA SER A 244 -14.84 5.51 13.58
C SER A 244 -14.83 7.05 13.64
N PRO A 245 -15.97 7.69 13.95
CA PRO A 245 -16.03 9.14 14.07
C PRO A 245 -15.12 9.64 15.21
N ILE A 246 -14.54 10.82 15.00
CA ILE A 246 -13.72 11.55 15.97
C ILE A 246 -14.48 12.83 16.31
N ASP A 247 -14.87 12.97 17.57
CA ASP A 247 -15.66 14.11 18.02
C ASP A 247 -14.82 15.39 18.13
N ALA A 248 -15.46 16.54 17.93
CA ALA A 248 -14.84 17.86 18.11
C ALA A 248 -14.12 18.03 19.46
N ALA A 249 -14.66 17.40 20.53
CA ALA A 249 -14.07 17.45 21.86
C ALA A 249 -12.70 16.76 21.95
N ASP A 250 -12.48 15.69 21.19
CA ASP A 250 -11.18 15.02 21.13
C ASP A 250 -10.16 15.85 20.34
N LEU A 251 -10.61 16.56 19.29
CA LEU A 251 -9.77 17.42 18.45
C LEU A 251 -9.39 18.75 19.13
N ALA A 252 -10.21 19.25 20.06
CA ALA A 252 -10.04 20.56 20.70
C ALA A 252 -8.68 20.76 21.40
N GLY A 253 -8.01 19.66 21.78
CA GLY A 253 -6.70 19.69 22.42
C GLY A 253 -5.49 19.80 21.48
N MET A 254 -5.68 19.76 20.16
CA MET A 254 -4.58 19.82 19.18
C MET A 254 -3.90 21.21 19.17
N ASN A 255 -2.69 21.27 18.61
CA ASN A 255 -2.00 22.55 18.38
C ASN A 255 -2.75 23.41 17.35
N ALA A 256 -2.42 24.71 17.29
CA ALA A 256 -3.01 25.61 16.30
C ALA A 256 -2.63 25.19 14.87
N ARG A 257 -3.60 25.29 13.94
CA ARG A 257 -3.45 24.89 12.52
C ARG A 257 -2.90 23.46 12.36
N PRO A 258 -3.55 22.46 12.96
CA PRO A 258 -3.09 21.08 12.83
C PRO A 258 -3.32 20.58 11.40
N ILE A 259 -2.64 19.50 11.02
CA ILE A 259 -2.91 18.76 9.78
C ILE A 259 -3.82 17.58 10.14
N ILE A 260 -5.00 17.51 9.51
CA ILE A 260 -5.98 16.45 9.79
C ILE A 260 -6.28 15.72 8.48
N ILE A 261 -6.03 14.42 8.46
CA ILE A 261 -6.10 13.56 7.28
C ILE A 261 -7.04 12.38 7.59
N PRO A 262 -8.36 12.52 7.38
CA PRO A 262 -9.28 11.40 7.49
C PRO A 262 -9.26 10.59 6.19
N LEU A 263 -8.98 9.29 6.32
CA LEU A 263 -8.74 8.40 5.18
C LEU A 263 -9.86 7.38 4.96
N SER A 264 -10.85 7.29 5.85
CA SER A 264 -11.97 6.35 5.68
C SER A 264 -13.01 6.86 4.69
N TYR A 265 -13.62 5.90 3.98
CA TYR A 265 -14.72 6.11 3.05
C TYR A 265 -15.61 4.85 3.00
N PRO A 266 -16.95 4.97 2.90
CA PRO A 266 -17.76 6.20 2.82
C PRO A 266 -17.88 7.03 4.10
N ASP A 267 -17.62 6.43 5.25
CA ASP A 267 -17.86 7.07 6.54
C ASP A 267 -16.57 7.78 7.00
N ILE A 268 -16.51 9.09 6.78
CA ILE A 268 -15.36 9.94 7.12
C ILE A 268 -15.25 10.14 8.64
N GLU A 269 -14.03 10.05 9.18
CA GLU A 269 -13.84 10.12 10.64
C GLU A 269 -14.00 11.52 11.24
N VAL A 270 -13.63 12.57 10.51
CA VAL A 270 -13.66 13.95 11.00
C VAL A 270 -14.61 14.77 10.14
N ARG A 271 -15.44 15.61 10.76
CA ARG A 271 -16.31 16.54 10.04
C ARG A 271 -15.51 17.77 9.61
N ALA A 272 -15.82 18.31 8.43
CA ALA A 272 -15.16 19.50 7.90
C ALA A 272 -15.31 20.72 8.84
N GLU A 273 -16.47 20.87 9.46
CA GLU A 273 -16.78 21.94 10.42
C GLU A 273 -15.84 21.91 11.65
N ASP A 274 -15.58 20.71 12.18
CA ASP A 274 -14.74 20.53 13.36
C ASP A 274 -13.26 20.81 13.06
N ALA A 275 -12.79 20.39 11.87
CA ALA A 275 -11.45 20.71 11.40
C ALA A 275 -11.30 22.22 11.11
N ALA A 276 -12.32 22.85 10.52
CA ALA A 276 -12.33 24.28 10.23
C ALA A 276 -12.28 25.13 11.51
N ALA A 277 -12.95 24.71 12.58
CA ALA A 277 -12.93 25.38 13.88
C ALA A 277 -11.51 25.49 14.48
N LEU A 278 -10.60 24.59 14.11
CA LEU A 278 -9.19 24.59 14.52
C LEU A 278 -8.26 25.34 13.55
N GLY A 279 -8.81 25.86 12.44
CA GLY A 279 -8.03 26.39 11.32
C GLY A 279 -7.09 25.33 10.72
N ALA A 280 -7.52 24.07 10.71
CA ALA A 280 -6.70 22.94 10.29
C ALA A 280 -6.42 22.94 8.77
N VAL A 281 -5.26 22.39 8.40
CA VAL A 281 -5.03 21.87 7.05
C VAL A 281 -5.79 20.56 6.95
N TYR A 282 -6.99 20.60 6.36
CA TYR A 282 -7.92 19.48 6.30
C TYR A 282 -7.84 18.77 4.94
N LEU A 283 -7.47 17.49 4.96
CA LEU A 283 -7.13 16.70 3.77
C LEU A 283 -7.93 15.38 3.72
N PRO A 284 -9.25 15.43 3.53
CA PRO A 284 -10.07 14.23 3.44
C PRO A 284 -9.80 13.44 2.16
N ALA A 285 -9.82 12.11 2.26
CA ALA A 285 -9.35 11.25 1.18
C ALA A 285 -10.05 11.47 -0.17
N LEU A 286 -11.38 11.56 -0.20
CA LEU A 286 -12.09 11.73 -1.46
C LEU A 286 -11.79 13.05 -2.17
N GLU A 287 -11.78 14.17 -1.43
CA GLU A 287 -11.63 15.51 -2.03
C GLU A 287 -10.23 15.72 -2.60
N HIS A 288 -9.23 15.05 -2.00
CA HIS A 288 -7.84 15.15 -2.39
C HIS A 288 -7.34 13.92 -3.17
N GLY A 289 -8.23 12.98 -3.52
CA GLY A 289 -7.86 11.76 -4.25
C GLY A 289 -6.86 10.86 -3.53
N LEU A 290 -6.84 10.90 -2.20
CA LEU A 290 -5.90 10.12 -1.39
C LEU A 290 -6.31 8.65 -1.43
N SER A 291 -5.51 7.85 -2.14
CA SER A 291 -5.78 6.43 -2.33
C SER A 291 -4.48 5.66 -2.34
N ASN A 292 -4.51 4.43 -1.82
CA ASN A 292 -3.41 3.47 -1.96
C ASN A 292 -3.08 3.18 -3.44
N ASN A 293 -4.02 3.40 -4.37
CA ASN A 293 -3.79 3.34 -5.82
C ASN A 293 -2.67 4.28 -6.32
N LEU A 294 -2.34 5.33 -5.57
CA LEU A 294 -1.21 6.22 -5.89
C LEU A 294 0.15 5.54 -5.70
N ALA A 295 0.22 4.50 -4.87
CA ALA A 295 1.48 3.87 -4.47
C ALA A 295 1.58 2.40 -4.88
N THR A 296 0.52 1.62 -4.62
CA THR A 296 0.51 0.16 -4.77
C THR A 296 0.97 -0.34 -6.14
N PRO A 297 0.51 0.22 -7.28
CA PRO A 297 0.96 -0.23 -8.59
C PRO A 297 2.48 -0.10 -8.78
N GLY A 298 3.06 1.00 -8.33
CA GLY A 298 4.51 1.24 -8.41
C GLY A 298 5.32 0.34 -7.48
N LEU A 299 4.82 0.13 -6.26
CA LEU A 299 5.42 -0.79 -5.29
C LEU A 299 5.44 -2.23 -5.80
N LEU A 300 4.32 -2.67 -6.40
CA LEU A 300 4.19 -4.00 -6.99
C LEU A 300 5.10 -4.17 -8.20
N LEU A 301 5.14 -3.16 -9.09
CA LEU A 301 6.04 -3.14 -10.23
C LEU A 301 7.51 -3.21 -9.79
N ALA A 302 7.88 -2.51 -8.71
CA ALA A 302 9.22 -2.58 -8.12
C ALA A 302 9.53 -4.00 -7.64
N ALA A 303 8.63 -4.59 -6.87
CA ALA A 303 8.83 -5.92 -6.29
C ALA A 303 8.99 -7.00 -7.36
N CYS A 304 8.16 -6.97 -8.41
CA CYS A 304 8.28 -7.90 -9.54
C CYS A 304 9.59 -7.70 -10.31
N ARG A 305 9.95 -6.45 -10.66
CA ARG A 305 11.18 -6.17 -11.43
C ARG A 305 12.47 -6.50 -10.70
N LEU A 306 12.47 -6.34 -9.38
CA LEU A 306 13.63 -6.57 -8.53
C LEU A 306 13.66 -7.98 -7.92
N GLY A 307 12.65 -8.82 -8.18
CA GLY A 307 12.54 -10.16 -7.62
C GLY A 307 12.43 -10.18 -6.10
N LEU A 308 11.76 -9.20 -5.49
CA LEU A 308 11.65 -9.06 -4.04
C LEU A 308 10.57 -9.99 -3.47
N ARG A 309 10.83 -10.63 -2.32
CA ARG A 309 9.80 -11.37 -1.57
C ARG A 309 8.80 -10.46 -0.87
N GLY A 310 9.27 -9.29 -0.44
CA GLY A 310 8.49 -8.29 0.25
C GLY A 310 9.24 -6.96 0.25
N LEU A 311 8.57 -5.91 0.73
CA LEU A 311 9.11 -4.57 0.79
C LEU A 311 9.60 -4.28 2.21
N SER A 312 10.82 -3.74 2.30
CA SER A 312 11.35 -3.22 3.55
C SER A 312 10.83 -1.80 3.80
N THR A 313 10.93 -1.32 5.03
CA THR A 313 10.59 0.07 5.36
C THR A 313 11.41 1.09 4.56
N ARG A 314 12.65 0.73 4.14
CA ARG A 314 13.48 1.58 3.28
C ARG A 314 12.95 1.66 1.84
N ASP A 315 12.39 0.57 1.31
CA ASP A 315 11.70 0.61 0.01
C ASP A 315 10.49 1.53 0.06
N LEU A 316 9.67 1.38 1.12
CA LEU A 316 8.52 2.24 1.33
C LEU A 316 8.93 3.71 1.49
N ARG A 317 10.04 3.97 2.20
CA ARG A 317 10.60 5.32 2.33
C ARG A 317 11.01 5.90 0.98
N ALA A 318 11.67 5.13 0.12
CA ALA A 318 12.03 5.60 -1.22
C ALA A 318 10.80 5.95 -2.06
N ALA A 319 9.71 5.18 -1.93
CA ALA A 319 8.43 5.49 -2.56
C ALA A 319 7.78 6.76 -1.99
N VAL A 320 7.85 6.97 -0.67
CA VAL A 320 7.39 8.22 -0.01
C VAL A 320 8.15 9.42 -0.56
N ASP A 321 9.47 9.38 -0.56
CA ASP A 321 10.30 10.49 -1.03
C ASP A 321 9.98 10.82 -2.50
N CYS A 322 9.74 9.80 -3.33
CA CYS A 322 9.29 9.98 -4.71
C CYS A 322 7.94 10.67 -4.81
N LEU A 323 6.93 10.23 -4.04
CA LEU A 323 5.60 10.83 -4.06
C LEU A 323 5.63 12.27 -3.55
N THR A 324 6.34 12.54 -2.46
CA THR A 324 6.51 13.89 -1.91
C THR A 324 7.17 14.81 -2.93
N ALA A 325 8.26 14.38 -3.59
CA ALA A 325 8.93 15.18 -4.60
C ALA A 325 8.04 15.50 -5.82
N LEU A 326 7.18 14.57 -6.24
CA LEU A 326 6.23 14.79 -7.33
C LEU A 326 5.04 15.69 -6.92
N SER A 327 4.83 15.90 -5.62
CA SER A 327 3.73 16.70 -5.07
C SER A 327 4.14 18.14 -4.73
N ASP A 328 5.43 18.46 -4.84
CA ASP A 328 6.00 19.75 -4.47
C ASP A 328 5.95 20.77 -5.62
N ASP A 329 4.86 20.75 -6.41
CA ASP A 329 4.64 21.67 -7.52
C ASP A 329 3.64 22.77 -7.13
N PRO A 330 4.10 23.97 -6.72
CA PRO A 330 3.21 25.10 -6.52
C PRO A 330 2.65 25.58 -7.87
N PRO A 331 1.34 25.84 -8.00
CA PRO A 331 0.38 26.14 -6.94
C PRO A 331 -0.63 25.00 -6.62
N ASP A 332 -0.34 23.73 -6.87
CA ASP A 332 -1.34 22.66 -6.68
C ASP A 332 -1.75 22.52 -5.19
N PRO A 333 -3.02 22.79 -4.82
CA PRO A 333 -3.47 22.62 -3.45
C PRO A 333 -3.46 21.16 -2.99
N SER A 334 -3.44 20.19 -3.92
CA SER A 334 -3.36 18.76 -3.62
C SER A 334 -2.03 18.41 -2.97
N PRO A 335 -2.02 17.61 -1.88
CA PRO A 335 -0.79 17.12 -1.25
C PRO A 335 -0.21 15.87 -1.95
N VAL A 336 -0.81 15.45 -3.07
CA VAL A 336 -0.44 14.28 -3.89
C VAL A 336 -0.39 14.66 -5.38
N PRO A 337 0.40 13.96 -6.22
CA PRO A 337 0.59 14.36 -7.60
C PRO A 337 -0.61 14.03 -8.48
N ARG A 338 -0.96 14.94 -9.39
CA ARG A 338 -1.92 14.69 -10.48
C ARG A 338 -1.20 14.11 -11.70
N ALA A 339 -0.62 12.92 -11.55
CA ALA A 339 0.13 12.25 -12.60
C ALA A 339 -0.67 11.13 -13.28
N ASP A 340 -0.31 10.83 -14.53
CA ASP A 340 -0.72 9.58 -15.19
C ASP A 340 -0.30 8.38 -14.31
N ALA A 341 -1.23 7.43 -14.14
CA ALA A 341 -1.01 6.27 -13.27
C ALA A 341 0.20 5.44 -13.71
N GLY A 342 0.44 5.36 -15.02
CA GLY A 342 1.61 4.69 -15.59
C GLY A 342 2.92 5.39 -15.26
N LEU A 343 2.97 6.71 -15.39
CA LEU A 343 4.14 7.51 -15.01
C LEU A 343 4.43 7.39 -13.51
N LEU A 344 3.38 7.47 -12.68
CA LEU A 344 3.51 7.37 -11.23
C LEU A 344 4.08 6.01 -10.81
N ALA A 345 3.52 4.91 -11.34
CA ALA A 345 3.98 3.57 -11.05
C ALA A 345 5.45 3.35 -11.45
N ARG A 346 5.85 3.84 -12.64
CA ARG A 346 7.25 3.76 -13.10
C ARG A 346 8.19 4.59 -12.24
N SER A 347 7.77 5.77 -11.80
CA SER A 347 8.59 6.66 -10.96
C SER A 347 8.86 6.05 -9.60
N ILE A 348 7.82 5.52 -8.94
CA ILE A 348 7.94 4.80 -7.66
C ILE A 348 8.84 3.57 -7.82
N ALA A 349 8.62 2.75 -8.86
CA ALA A 349 9.45 1.58 -9.10
C ALA A 349 10.92 1.94 -9.33
N GLY A 350 11.18 3.03 -10.06
CA GLY A 350 12.52 3.57 -10.26
C GLY A 350 13.16 4.07 -8.96
N ALA A 351 12.41 4.76 -8.10
CA ALA A 351 12.89 5.23 -6.80
C ALA A 351 13.30 4.07 -5.88
N VAL A 352 12.47 3.03 -5.79
CA VAL A 352 12.79 1.81 -5.02
C VAL A 352 14.04 1.14 -5.55
N ALA A 353 14.15 0.94 -6.88
CA ALA A 353 15.32 0.35 -7.51
C ALA A 353 16.60 1.18 -7.26
N GLY A 354 16.51 2.51 -7.38
CA GLY A 354 17.60 3.43 -7.10
C GLY A 354 18.05 3.40 -5.64
N GLY A 355 17.10 3.35 -4.70
CA GLY A 355 17.39 3.18 -3.26
C GLY A 355 18.18 1.91 -2.98
N ARG A 356 17.74 0.77 -3.52
CA ARG A 356 18.43 -0.53 -3.39
C ARG A 356 19.82 -0.53 -4.02
N ALA A 357 19.99 0.10 -5.18
CA ALA A 357 21.30 0.19 -5.83
C ALA A 357 22.30 0.98 -4.97
N ARG A 358 21.87 2.09 -4.35
CA ARG A 358 22.70 2.88 -3.42
C ARG A 358 23.08 2.09 -2.17
N GLU A 359 22.16 1.31 -1.62
CA GLU A 359 22.46 0.43 -0.48
C GLU A 359 23.55 -0.59 -0.80
N ARG A 360 23.45 -1.25 -1.96
CA ARG A 360 24.46 -2.23 -2.40
C ARG A 360 25.83 -1.57 -2.61
N ALA A 361 25.86 -0.39 -3.24
CA ALA A 361 27.10 0.36 -3.43
C ALA A 361 27.75 0.80 -2.10
N ASN A 362 26.95 1.14 -1.09
CA ASN A 362 27.46 1.50 0.23
C ASN A 362 27.91 0.29 1.07
N ALA A 363 27.33 -0.89 0.83
CA ALA A 363 27.70 -2.13 1.50
C ALA A 363 29.00 -2.74 0.94
N ASP A 364 29.37 -2.40 -0.29
CA ASP A 364 30.55 -2.94 -0.99
C ASP A 364 31.45 -1.80 -1.48
N PRO A 365 32.14 -1.07 -0.57
CA PRO A 365 33.03 0.01 -0.96
C PRO A 365 34.15 -0.57 -1.81
N ALA A 366 34.22 -0.16 -3.08
CA ALA A 366 35.24 -0.61 -4.02
C ALA A 366 36.63 -0.62 -3.35
N PRO A 367 37.44 -1.68 -3.54
CA PRO A 367 38.73 -1.78 -2.87
C PRO A 367 39.56 -0.55 -3.22
N SER A 368 39.99 0.18 -2.18
CA SER A 368 40.82 1.37 -2.31
C SER A 368 41.96 1.07 -3.27
N ARG A 369 41.97 1.72 -4.44
CA ARG A 369 43.14 1.70 -5.33
C ARG A 369 44.28 2.31 -4.53
N LYS A 370 45.11 1.45 -3.93
CA LYS A 370 46.41 1.87 -3.40
C LYS A 370 47.19 2.41 -4.58
N VAL A 371 47.31 3.74 -4.62
CA VAL A 371 48.26 4.42 -5.48
C VAL A 371 49.63 3.90 -5.06
N ARG A 372 50.22 3.03 -5.89
CA ARG A 372 51.63 2.67 -5.77
C ARG A 372 52.41 3.95 -6.07
N THR A 373 53.06 4.47 -5.04
CA THR A 373 54.07 5.53 -5.12
C THR A 373 55.37 4.97 -5.69
#